data_AF-A0A0F9KAE0-F1
#
_entry.id   AF-A0A0F9KAE0-F1
#
_cell.length_a   1.000
_cell.length_b   1.000
_cell.length_c   1.000
_cell.angle_alpha   90.00
_cell.angle_beta   90.00
_cell.angle_gamma   90.00
#
_symmetry.space_group_name_H-M   'P 1'
#
loop_
_entity.id
_entity.type
_entity.pdbx_description
1 polymer ?
#
loop_
_entity_poly.entity_id
_entity_poly.type
_entity_poly.pdbx_seq_one_letter_code
_entity_poly.pdbx_strand_id
1 'polypeptide(L)'
;TESQKVVINFYKKLTVKVLKFNIHVDIMKAPKIKFTACYGSKHLTLNLSKLGKSFFDDFPYNMKKIIQLWIHELGHEFSSDHLSSEYHDALCNIGATCFMYAIEDDDFMREITDIRFISILENNL
;
A
#
# COMPACT_ATOMS: atom_id res chain seq x y z
N THR A 1 -10.55 1.66 -11.74
CA THR A 1 -10.66 3.12 -11.96
C THR A 1 -9.27 3.72 -11.96
N GLU A 2 -9.09 4.98 -12.37
CA GLU A 2 -7.78 5.65 -12.29
C GLU A 2 -7.30 5.77 -10.83
N SER A 3 -8.20 6.13 -9.90
CA SER A 3 -7.90 6.14 -8.46
C SER A 3 -7.36 4.80 -7.93
N GLN A 4 -7.94 3.68 -8.38
CA GLN A 4 -7.43 2.34 -8.06
C GLN A 4 -6.04 2.07 -8.61
N LYS A 5 -5.76 2.47 -9.86
CA LYS A 5 -4.42 2.33 -10.47
C LYS A 5 -3.37 3.14 -9.71
N VAL A 6 -3.73 4.33 -9.24
CA VAL A 6 -2.86 5.19 -8.42
C VAL A 6 -2.42 4.45 -7.15
N VAL A 7 -3.37 3.91 -6.37
CA VAL A 7 -3.04 3.17 -5.14
C VAL A 7 -2.26 1.88 -5.43
N ILE A 8 -2.62 1.14 -6.49
CA ILE A 8 -1.86 -0.04 -6.93
C ILE A 8 -0.40 0.31 -7.24
N ASN A 9 -0.18 1.39 -7.99
CA ASN A 9 1.16 1.84 -8.34
C ASN A 9 1.93 2.33 -7.11
N PHE A 10 1.26 3.04 -6.21
CA PHE A 10 1.82 3.45 -4.92
C PHE A 10 2.32 2.23 -4.13
N TYR A 11 1.49 1.19 -3.95
CA TYR A 11 1.90 -0.05 -3.27
C TYR A 11 3.08 -0.74 -3.94
N LYS A 12 3.09 -0.84 -5.27
CA LYS A 12 4.19 -1.46 -6.01
C LYS A 12 5.50 -0.69 -5.81
N LYS A 13 5.47 0.64 -5.99
CA LYS A 13 6.64 1.50 -5.81
C LYS A 13 7.16 1.47 -4.38
N LEU A 14 6.26 1.60 -3.40
CA LEU A 14 6.60 1.51 -1.98
C LEU A 14 7.25 0.16 -1.64
N THR A 15 6.72 -0.94 -2.18
CA THR A 15 7.29 -2.28 -1.97
C THR A 15 8.68 -2.42 -2.58
N VAL A 16 8.90 -1.92 -3.79
CA VAL A 16 10.23 -1.93 -4.41
C VAL A 16 11.22 -1.09 -3.60
N LYS A 17 10.82 0.11 -3.14
CA LYS A 17 11.69 1.00 -2.40
C LYS A 17 12.03 0.46 -1.01
N VAL A 18 11.04 -0.03 -0.27
CA VAL A 18 11.19 -0.46 1.13
C VAL A 18 11.68 -1.91 1.23
N LEU A 19 11.11 -2.83 0.45
CA LEU A 19 11.33 -4.27 0.58
C LEU A 19 12.16 -4.89 -0.55
N LYS A 20 12.56 -4.10 -1.54
CA LYS A 20 13.48 -4.50 -2.63
C LYS A 20 12.98 -5.66 -3.51
N PHE A 21 11.67 -5.86 -3.59
CA PHE A 21 11.04 -6.79 -4.52
C PHE A 21 9.77 -6.22 -5.15
N ASN A 22 9.31 -6.85 -6.23
CA ASN A 22 8.05 -6.52 -6.89
C ASN A 22 6.91 -7.39 -6.36
N ILE A 23 5.69 -6.85 -6.41
CA ILE A 23 4.46 -7.57 -6.09
C ILE A 23 3.44 -7.42 -7.21
N HIS A 24 2.58 -8.44 -7.34
CA HIS A 24 1.31 -8.29 -8.04
C HIS A 24 0.30 -7.66 -7.08
N VAL A 25 -0.53 -6.73 -7.60
CA VAL A 25 -1.63 -6.15 -6.84
C VAL A 25 -2.87 -6.16 -7.71
N ASP A 26 -3.91 -6.85 -7.25
CA ASP A 26 -5.20 -6.91 -7.90
C ASP A 26 -6.32 -6.40 -6.97
N ILE A 27 -7.47 -6.11 -7.56
CA ILE A 27 -8.65 -5.66 -6.84
C ILE A 27 -9.79 -6.61 -7.18
N MET A 28 -10.38 -7.20 -6.16
CA MET A 28 -11.57 -8.01 -6.29
C MET A 28 -12.80 -7.32 -5.69
N LYS A 29 -13.98 -7.71 -6.15
CA LYS A 29 -15.26 -7.28 -5.57
C LYS A 29 -15.99 -8.48 -4.99
N ALA A 30 -15.74 -8.79 -3.72
CA ALA A 30 -16.26 -9.99 -3.07
C ALA A 30 -16.90 -9.66 -1.70
N PRO A 31 -18.17 -9.24 -1.65
CA PRO A 31 -18.80 -8.76 -0.41
C PRO A 31 -18.97 -9.86 0.66
N LYS A 32 -19.08 -11.13 0.25
CA LYS A 32 -19.22 -12.29 1.14
C LYS A 32 -17.90 -12.71 1.80
N ILE A 33 -16.75 -12.35 1.21
CA ILE A 33 -15.43 -12.66 1.77
C ILE A 33 -15.17 -11.73 2.94
N LYS A 34 -14.64 -12.28 4.05
CA LYS A 34 -14.48 -11.53 5.31
C LYS A 34 -13.28 -10.59 5.30
N PHE A 35 -12.23 -10.91 4.56
CA PHE A 35 -11.00 -10.12 4.58
C PHE A 35 -11.10 -8.84 3.75
N THR A 36 -10.41 -7.81 4.23
CA THR A 36 -10.31 -6.49 3.60
C THR A 36 -9.23 -6.47 2.52
N ALA A 37 -8.10 -7.13 2.80
CA ALA A 37 -7.08 -7.48 1.83
C ALA A 37 -6.46 -8.83 2.25
N CYS A 38 -5.67 -9.41 1.36
CA CYS A 38 -4.93 -10.63 1.64
C CYS A 38 -3.63 -10.61 0.85
N TYR A 39 -2.53 -10.96 1.51
CA TYR A 39 -1.23 -11.11 0.89
C TYR A 39 -0.70 -12.55 1.01
N GLY A 40 -0.06 -13.01 -0.07
CA GLY A 40 0.73 -14.23 -0.06
C GLY A 40 1.49 -14.41 -1.38
N SER A 41 2.69 -15.00 -1.33
CA SER A 41 3.50 -15.29 -2.52
C SER A 41 3.68 -14.10 -3.47
N LYS A 42 4.07 -12.93 -2.94
CA LYS A 42 4.23 -11.67 -3.70
C LYS A 42 2.96 -11.17 -4.38
N HIS A 43 1.78 -11.59 -3.94
CA HIS A 43 0.49 -11.18 -4.48
C HIS A 43 -0.37 -10.55 -3.37
N LEU A 44 -0.77 -9.30 -3.58
CA LEU A 44 -1.70 -8.56 -2.73
C LEU A 44 -3.06 -8.42 -3.42
N THR A 45 -4.11 -8.94 -2.80
CA THR A 45 -5.49 -8.76 -3.27
C THR A 45 -6.24 -7.80 -2.37
N LEU A 46 -6.81 -6.74 -2.96
CA LEU A 46 -7.61 -5.74 -2.26
C LEU A 46 -9.11 -5.98 -2.49
N ASN A 47 -9.89 -6.10 -1.40
CA ASN A 47 -11.33 -6.31 -1.51
C ASN A 47 -12.10 -4.98 -1.57
N LEU A 48 -12.46 -4.56 -2.78
CA LEU A 48 -13.23 -3.32 -3.03
C LEU A 48 -14.55 -3.29 -2.25
N SER A 49 -15.19 -4.44 -2.01
CA SER A 49 -16.45 -4.50 -1.27
C SER A 49 -16.30 -4.21 0.22
N LYS A 50 -15.08 -4.31 0.78
CA LYS A 50 -14.79 -4.00 2.18
C LYS A 50 -14.12 -2.64 2.34
N LEU A 51 -13.19 -2.32 1.44
CA LEU A 51 -12.47 -1.05 1.43
C LEU A 51 -13.37 0.12 1.08
N GLY A 52 -14.32 -0.09 0.16
CA GLY A 52 -15.14 0.98 -0.40
C GLY A 52 -14.38 1.82 -1.45
N LYS A 53 -15.11 2.68 -2.16
CA LYS A 53 -14.53 3.54 -3.21
C LYS A 53 -13.62 4.63 -2.64
N SER A 54 -14.01 5.23 -1.52
CA SER A 54 -13.25 6.30 -0.83
C SER A 54 -11.85 5.86 -0.38
N PHE A 55 -11.62 4.55 -0.19
CA PHE A 55 -10.26 4.06 0.05
C PHE A 55 -9.30 4.43 -1.09
N PHE A 56 -9.78 4.42 -2.33
CA PHE A 56 -8.99 4.76 -3.51
C PHE A 56 -9.13 6.23 -3.91
N ASP A 57 -10.36 6.75 -3.85
CA ASP A 57 -10.67 8.08 -4.36
C ASP A 57 -10.11 9.21 -3.47
N ASP A 58 -9.95 8.97 -2.16
CA ASP A 58 -9.46 9.99 -1.21
C ASP A 58 -7.92 10.04 -1.13
N PHE A 59 -7.19 9.31 -1.97
CA PHE A 59 -5.74 9.38 -2.01
C PHE A 59 -5.30 10.72 -2.63
N PRO A 60 -4.31 11.46 -2.07
CA PRO A 60 -3.40 11.07 -0.97
C PRO A 60 -3.87 11.44 0.45
N TYR A 61 -5.04 12.05 0.63
CA TYR A 61 -5.50 12.53 1.95
C TYR A 61 -5.71 11.42 2.99
N ASN A 62 -5.97 10.18 2.54
CA ASN A 62 -6.11 9.00 3.40
C ASN A 62 -4.84 8.13 3.48
N MET A 63 -3.67 8.65 3.08
CA MET A 63 -2.42 7.88 2.92
C MET A 63 -2.01 7.07 4.16
N LYS A 64 -2.24 7.60 5.38
CA LYS A 64 -1.98 6.86 6.63
C LYS A 64 -2.70 5.49 6.64
N LYS A 65 -3.98 5.45 6.25
CA LYS A 65 -4.78 4.21 6.22
C LYS A 65 -4.27 3.23 5.17
N ILE A 66 -3.84 3.75 4.03
CA ILE A 66 -3.26 2.98 2.92
C ILE A 66 -1.93 2.36 3.34
N ILE A 67 -1.02 3.13 3.95
CA ILE A 67 0.25 2.62 4.44
C ILE A 67 0.03 1.60 5.57
N GLN A 68 -0.90 1.85 6.51
CA GLN A 68 -1.20 0.88 7.57
C GLN A 68 -1.65 -0.48 7.02
N LEU A 69 -2.55 -0.49 6.03
CA LEU A 69 -2.98 -1.74 5.39
C LEU A 69 -1.82 -2.40 4.64
N TRP A 70 -1.00 -1.62 3.92
CA TRP A 70 0.17 -2.15 3.25
C TRP A 70 1.16 -2.80 4.23
N ILE A 71 1.49 -2.17 5.35
CA ILE A 71 2.38 -2.74 6.38
C ILE A 71 1.78 -4.05 6.93
N HIS A 72 0.48 -4.06 7.27
CA HIS A 72 -0.21 -5.24 7.79
C HIS A 72 -0.12 -6.43 6.84
N GLU A 73 -0.46 -6.21 5.57
CA GLU A 73 -0.49 -7.27 4.57
C GLU A 73 0.94 -7.74 4.21
N LEU A 74 1.90 -6.82 4.05
CA LEU A 74 3.28 -7.18 3.70
C LEU A 74 4.05 -7.79 4.89
N GLY A 75 3.58 -7.63 6.13
CA GLY A 75 4.06 -8.42 7.27
C GLY A 75 3.95 -9.93 7.03
N HIS A 76 2.95 -10.36 6.23
CA HIS A 76 2.79 -11.77 5.85
C HIS A 76 3.82 -12.31 4.87
N GLU A 77 4.71 -11.46 4.34
CA GLU A 77 5.92 -11.95 3.68
C GLU A 77 6.85 -12.67 4.65
N PHE A 78 6.88 -12.24 5.91
CA PHE A 78 7.86 -12.70 6.90
C PHE A 78 7.24 -13.70 7.88
N SER A 79 5.94 -13.56 8.20
CA SER A 79 5.23 -14.52 9.06
C SER A 79 3.73 -14.55 8.75
N SER A 80 3.17 -15.74 8.60
CA SER A 80 1.71 -15.93 8.45
C SER A 80 0.95 -15.90 9.77
N ASP A 81 1.64 -16.04 10.91
CA ASP A 81 1.03 -16.03 12.23
C ASP A 81 1.01 -14.62 12.82
N HIS A 82 -0.18 -14.03 12.88
CA HIS A 82 -0.41 -12.67 13.40
C HIS A 82 -0.06 -12.50 14.87
N LEU A 83 0.07 -13.60 15.63
CA LEU A 83 0.38 -13.59 17.05
C LEU A 83 1.86 -13.86 17.34
N SER A 84 2.63 -14.13 16.29
CA SER A 84 4.07 -14.39 16.41
C SER A 84 4.86 -13.10 16.63
N SER A 85 5.94 -13.19 17.40
CA SER A 85 6.93 -12.11 17.52
C SER A 85 7.47 -11.69 16.16
N GLU A 86 7.68 -12.65 15.26
CA GLU A 86 8.22 -12.47 13.92
C GLU A 86 7.32 -11.59 13.06
N TYR A 87 6.00 -11.75 13.19
CA TYR A 87 5.04 -10.87 12.51
C TYR A 87 5.11 -9.45 13.06
N HIS A 88 5.11 -9.30 14.38
CA HIS A 88 5.21 -7.99 15.02
C HIS A 88 6.53 -7.26 14.68
N ASP A 89 7.65 -7.98 14.71
CA ASP A 89 8.96 -7.49 14.32
C ASP A 89 8.97 -7.08 12.84
N ALA A 90 8.31 -7.85 11.97
CA ALA A 90 8.15 -7.47 10.57
C ALA A 90 7.40 -6.14 10.43
N LEU A 91 6.26 -5.95 11.11
CA LEU A 91 5.53 -4.68 11.07
C LEU A 91 6.41 -3.50 11.53
N CYS A 92 7.14 -3.68 12.63
CA CYS A 92 8.06 -2.68 13.19
C CYS A 92 9.19 -2.34 12.21
N ASN A 93 9.83 -3.36 11.63
CA ASN A 93 10.93 -3.19 10.69
C ASN A 93 10.48 -2.49 9.40
N ILE A 94 9.33 -2.87 8.85
CA ILE A 94 8.76 -2.21 7.66
C ILE A 94 8.47 -0.74 7.97
N GLY A 95 7.80 -0.47 9.10
CA GLY A 95 7.47 0.91 9.52
C GLY A 95 8.72 1.77 9.77
N ALA A 96 9.72 1.24 10.47
CA ALA A 96 10.99 1.91 10.71
C ALA A 96 11.73 2.20 9.39
N THR A 97 11.76 1.22 8.47
CA THR A 97 12.40 1.41 7.16
C THR A 97 11.71 2.51 6.34
N CYS A 98 10.38 2.57 6.35
CA CYS A 98 9.64 3.68 5.73
C CYS A 98 10.04 5.04 6.33
N PHE A 99 10.17 5.11 7.66
CA PHE A 99 10.58 6.33 8.35
C PHE A 99 12.01 6.74 7.97
N MET A 100 12.95 5.79 7.95
CA MET A 100 14.33 6.06 7.54
C MET A 100 14.40 6.57 6.09
N TYR A 101 13.70 5.95 5.14
CA TYR A 101 13.67 6.47 3.77
C TYR A 101 13.04 7.88 3.70
N ALA A 102 12.01 8.16 4.48
CA ALA A 102 11.37 9.48 4.48
C ALA A 102 12.28 10.60 5.04
N ILE A 103 13.29 10.28 5.86
CA ILE A 103 14.22 11.27 6.41
C ILE A 103 15.57 11.32 5.66
N GLU A 104 15.97 10.23 4.98
CA GLU A 104 17.27 10.12 4.30
C GLU A 104 17.21 10.40 2.79
N ASP A 105 16.05 10.17 2.16
CA ASP A 105 15.87 10.28 0.72
C ASP A 105 14.85 11.39 0.41
N ASP A 106 15.37 12.57 0.05
CA ASP A 106 14.60 13.76 -0.33
C ASP A 106 13.68 13.53 -1.54
N ASP A 107 13.92 12.47 -2.31
CA ASP A 107 13.11 12.07 -3.45
C ASP A 107 12.12 10.94 -3.10
N PHE A 108 12.25 10.26 -1.95
CA PHE A 108 11.45 9.07 -1.62
C PHE A 108 9.95 9.31 -1.79
N MET A 109 9.42 10.34 -1.12
CA MET A 109 8.01 10.67 -1.22
C MET A 109 7.63 11.08 -2.63
N ARG A 110 8.49 11.85 -3.32
CA ARG A 110 8.26 12.23 -4.72
C ARG A 110 8.17 11.00 -5.60
N GLU A 111 9.10 10.06 -5.55
CA GLU A 111 9.12 8.89 -6.41
C GLU A 111 7.91 7.96 -6.21
N ILE A 112 7.55 7.67 -4.95
CA ILE A 112 6.45 6.75 -4.64
C ILE A 112 5.08 7.39 -4.86
N THR A 113 4.97 8.71 -4.66
CA THR A 113 3.75 9.48 -4.93
C THR A 113 3.75 10.13 -6.31
N ASP A 114 4.79 9.94 -7.14
CA ASP A 114 4.92 10.59 -8.46
C ASP A 114 3.76 10.13 -9.34
N ILE A 115 2.76 10.98 -9.29
CA ILE A 115 1.49 10.96 -9.97
C ILE A 115 1.62 12.21 -10.83
N ARG A 116 2.06 12.04 -12.08
CA ARG A 116 1.89 13.04 -13.15
C ARG A 116 0.41 13.28 -13.48
N PHE A 117 -0.46 13.34 -12.47
CA PHE A 117 -1.91 13.36 -12.56
C PHE A 117 -2.57 14.33 -11.57
N ILE A 118 -1.87 14.82 -10.53
CA ILE A 118 -2.42 15.89 -9.67
C ILE A 118 -2.33 17.25 -10.40
N SER A 119 -1.28 17.49 -11.19
CA SER A 119 -1.20 18.70 -12.02
C SER A 119 -2.24 18.76 -13.15
N ILE A 120 -2.98 17.68 -13.46
CA ILE A 120 -4.09 17.70 -14.42
C ILE A 120 -5.41 18.12 -13.76
N LEU A 121 -5.54 17.91 -12.45
CA LEU A 121 -6.73 18.29 -11.68
C LEU A 121 -6.67 19.74 -11.20
N GLU A 122 -5.48 20.28 -10.92
CA GLU A 122 -5.32 21.70 -10.56
C GLU A 122 -5.30 22.66 -11.76
N ASN A 123 -5.12 22.16 -12.99
CA ASN A 123 -5.13 22.97 -14.23
C ASN A 123 -6.47 22.91 -15.01
N ASN A 124 -7.54 22.38 -14.41
CA ASN A 124 -8.88 22.34 -15.01
C ASN A 124 -9.99 22.86 -14.07
N LEU A 125 -9.65 23.79 -13.16
CA LEU A 125 -10.60 24.58 -12.37
C LEU A 125 -10.37 26.07 -12.60
#